data_AF-A0A497P996-F1
#
_entry.id   AF-A0A497P996-F1
#
_cell.length_a   1.000
_cell.length_b   1.000
_cell.length_c   1.000
_cell.angle_alpha   90.00
_cell.angle_beta   90.00
_cell.angle_gamma   90.00
#
_symmetry.space_group_name_H-M   'P 1'
#
loop_
_entity.id
_entity.type
_entity.pdbx_description
1 polymer ?
#
loop_
_entity_poly.entity_id
_entity_poly.type
_entity_poly.pdbx_seq_one_letter_code
_entity_poly.pdbx_strand_id
1 'polypeptide(L)'
;MSDKIYVIGCSKELESLGMDRVRTRVEGLDEIEIAVDWSKTKFVPVVADEKMPFQAGESKIVSIRPIPVPAYAMVVQSFYGANGMGHLFCIGSLTYRPYTEDRVADKAMFHSHIKAAVLKGDLLGQVLVVAGRKL
;
A
#
# COMPACT_ATOMS: atom_id res chain seq x y z
N MET A 1 12.50 22.45 -6.25
CA MET A 1 11.09 22.01 -6.38
C MET A 1 11.09 20.55 -5.96
N SER A 2 10.37 20.18 -4.88
CA SER A 2 10.61 18.90 -4.21
C SER A 2 10.25 17.70 -5.09
N ASP A 3 11.21 16.80 -5.26
CA ASP A 3 11.09 15.48 -5.89
C ASP A 3 10.19 14.52 -5.09
N LYS A 4 8.93 14.90 -4.87
CA LYS A 4 7.97 14.05 -4.16
C LYS A 4 7.30 13.13 -5.18
N ILE A 5 7.94 12.01 -5.45
CA ILE A 5 7.30 10.85 -6.07
C ILE A 5 6.30 10.32 -5.03
N TYR A 6 5.02 10.64 -5.20
CA TYR A 6 3.97 10.26 -4.26
C TYR A 6 3.86 8.73 -4.16
N VAL A 7 3.87 8.25 -2.93
CA VAL A 7 3.60 6.87 -2.56
C VAL A 7 2.11 6.74 -2.29
N ILE A 8 1.51 5.62 -2.74
CA ILE A 8 0.05 5.43 -2.86
C ILE A 8 -0.62 6.67 -3.46
N GLY A 9 -0.43 6.87 -4.77
CA GLY A 9 -1.16 7.90 -5.50
C GLY A 9 -2.67 7.62 -5.44
N CYS A 10 -3.42 8.45 -4.73
CA CYS A 10 -4.87 8.50 -4.80
C CYS A 10 -5.32 9.87 -5.32
N SER A 11 -6.32 9.89 -6.19
CA SER A 11 -6.91 11.11 -6.76
C SER A 11 -7.33 12.13 -5.69
N LYS A 12 -7.77 11.67 -4.52
CA LYS A 12 -8.25 12.55 -3.43
C LYS A 12 -7.19 13.47 -2.87
N GLU A 13 -5.93 13.03 -2.80
CA GLU A 13 -4.85 13.87 -2.29
C GLU A 13 -4.48 14.95 -3.33
N LEU A 14 -4.52 14.59 -4.62
CA LEU A 14 -4.36 15.56 -5.73
C LEU A 14 -5.49 16.58 -5.79
N GLU A 15 -6.74 16.13 -5.63
CA GLU A 15 -7.91 16.99 -5.53
C GLU A 15 -7.78 18.00 -4.39
N SER A 16 -7.33 17.56 -3.21
CA SER A 16 -7.12 18.45 -2.05
C SER A 16 -6.05 19.51 -2.27
N LEU A 17 -5.08 19.23 -3.16
CA LEU A 17 -4.02 20.16 -3.57
C LEU A 17 -4.43 21.02 -4.77
N GLY A 18 -5.65 20.88 -5.29
CA GLY A 18 -6.12 21.57 -6.50
C GLY A 18 -5.36 21.16 -7.77
N MET A 19 -4.75 19.97 -7.77
CA MET A 19 -3.97 19.45 -8.90
C MET A 19 -4.83 18.54 -9.77
N ASP A 20 -4.89 18.84 -11.06
CA ASP A 20 -5.59 18.05 -12.07
C ASP A 20 -4.83 16.77 -12.45
N ARG A 21 -3.49 16.83 -12.42
CA ARG A 21 -2.59 15.70 -12.66
C ARG A 21 -1.23 15.91 -12.00
N VAL A 22 -0.59 14.80 -11.64
CA VAL A 22 0.85 14.75 -11.36
C VAL A 22 1.54 13.98 -12.47
N ARG A 23 2.54 14.60 -13.11
CA ARG A 23 3.42 13.89 -14.05
C ARG A 23 4.49 13.17 -13.24
N THR A 24 4.39 11.85 -13.16
CA THR A 24 5.45 10.99 -12.62
C THR A 24 6.52 10.78 -13.70
N ARG A 25 7.79 11.04 -13.38
CA ARG A 25 8.91 10.74 -14.29
C ARG A 25 9.32 9.28 -14.14
N VAL A 26 9.79 8.69 -15.24
CA VAL A 26 10.33 7.31 -15.27
C VAL A 26 11.84 7.24 -15.00
N GLU A 27 12.52 8.40 -14.94
CA GLU A 27 13.95 8.48 -14.60
C GLU A 27 14.21 7.82 -13.23
N GLY A 28 15.11 6.83 -13.20
CA GLY A 28 15.43 6.04 -11.99
C GLY A 28 14.53 4.82 -11.73
N LEU A 29 13.59 4.51 -12.64
CA LEU A 29 12.82 3.26 -12.67
C LEU A 29 13.32 2.35 -13.79
N ASP A 30 14.57 1.91 -13.66
CA ASP A 30 15.19 1.02 -14.65
C ASP A 30 14.57 -0.38 -14.60
N GLU A 31 14.46 -1.01 -15.77
CA GLU A 31 14.13 -2.43 -15.87
C GLU A 31 15.25 -3.25 -15.21
N ILE A 32 14.86 -4.16 -14.32
CA ILE A 32 15.78 -5.07 -13.66
C ILE A 32 15.21 -6.48 -13.59
N GLU A 33 16.09 -7.46 -13.55
CA GLU A 33 15.73 -8.83 -13.25
C GLU A 33 15.96 -9.13 -11.75
N ILE A 34 14.99 -9.80 -11.14
CA ILE A 34 15.07 -10.24 -9.74
C ILE A 34 14.73 -11.73 -9.64
N ALA A 35 15.39 -12.42 -8.72
CA ALA A 35 14.98 -13.74 -8.27
C ALA A 35 14.04 -13.59 -7.08
N VAL A 36 12.91 -14.30 -7.09
CA VAL A 36 11.95 -14.38 -5.98
C VAL A 36 12.01 -15.73 -5.28
N ASP A 37 11.97 -15.72 -3.95
CA ASP A 37 12.02 -16.91 -3.09
C ASP A 37 10.66 -17.14 -2.42
N TRP A 38 9.79 -17.88 -3.12
CA TRP A 38 8.45 -18.23 -2.64
C TRP A 38 8.47 -19.14 -1.39
N SER A 39 9.59 -19.82 -1.10
CA SER A 39 9.70 -20.69 0.08
C SER A 39 9.77 -19.89 1.39
N LYS A 40 10.09 -18.60 1.32
CA LYS A 40 10.21 -17.68 2.47
C LYS A 40 9.06 -16.68 2.54
N THR A 41 8.00 -16.89 1.78
CA THR A 41 6.87 -15.99 1.74
C THR A 41 6.16 -15.90 3.09
N LYS A 42 5.88 -14.67 3.52
CA LYS A 42 5.12 -14.40 4.74
C LYS A 42 3.72 -13.92 4.38
N PHE A 43 2.70 -14.57 4.91
CA PHE A 43 1.34 -14.03 4.91
C PHE A 43 1.22 -13.02 6.05
N VAL A 44 0.91 -11.78 5.70
CA VAL A 44 0.86 -10.66 6.64
C VAL A 44 -0.54 -10.06 6.60
N PRO A 45 -1.27 -10.03 7.73
CA PRO A 45 -2.53 -9.31 7.80
C PRO A 45 -2.26 -7.80 7.73
N VAL A 46 -3.06 -7.11 6.94
CA VAL A 46 -3.07 -5.64 6.90
C VAL A 46 -4.08 -5.18 7.93
N VAL A 47 -3.59 -4.63 9.04
CA VAL A 47 -4.42 -4.30 10.20
C VAL A 47 -4.46 -2.79 10.38
N ALA A 48 -5.65 -2.22 10.50
CA ALA A 48 -5.84 -0.80 10.74
C ALA A 48 -5.23 -0.37 12.09
N ASP A 49 -4.56 0.79 12.11
CA ASP A 49 -3.98 1.39 13.32
C ASP A 49 -4.73 2.65 13.77
N GLU A 50 -5.81 3.00 13.08
CA GLU A 50 -6.67 4.14 13.39
C GLU A 50 -8.16 3.81 13.21
N LYS A 51 -9.03 4.71 13.67
CA LYS A 51 -10.45 4.71 13.31
C LYS A 51 -10.64 5.60 12.09
N MET A 52 -11.18 5.05 11.01
CA MET A 52 -11.46 5.80 9.79
C MET A 52 -12.93 5.61 9.37
N PRO A 53 -13.76 6.67 9.39
CA PRO A 53 -15.14 6.58 8.92
C PRO A 53 -15.21 6.63 7.38
N PHE A 54 -16.10 5.84 6.79
CA PHE A 54 -16.35 5.81 5.34
C PHE A 54 -17.83 6.04 5.01
N GLN A 55 -18.08 6.65 3.86
CA GLN A 55 -19.35 6.49 3.14
C GLN A 55 -19.32 5.25 2.22
N ALA A 56 -20.49 4.81 1.78
CA ALA A 56 -20.57 3.75 0.78
C ALA A 56 -19.94 4.19 -0.55
N GLY A 57 -19.13 3.34 -1.16
CA GLY A 57 -18.37 3.60 -2.38
C GLY A 57 -17.14 4.50 -2.18
N GLU A 58 -16.73 4.75 -0.93
CA GLU A 58 -15.64 5.68 -0.64
C GLU A 58 -14.29 4.98 -0.52
N SER A 59 -13.26 5.52 -1.18
CA SER A 59 -11.86 5.16 -0.93
C SER A 59 -11.17 6.17 -0.01
N LYS A 60 -10.39 5.70 0.97
CA LYS A 60 -9.52 6.53 1.84
C LYS A 60 -8.22 5.84 2.19
N ILE A 61 -7.18 6.64 2.41
CA ILE A 61 -5.93 6.16 2.99
C ILE A 61 -6.17 5.90 4.47
N VAL A 62 -5.79 4.72 4.94
CA VAL A 62 -5.89 4.27 6.32
C VAL A 62 -4.49 3.93 6.82
N SER A 63 -4.15 4.41 8.00
CA SER A 63 -2.95 4.04 8.73
C SER A 63 -3.07 2.59 9.17
N ILE A 64 -2.02 1.81 8.94
CA ILE A 64 -1.96 0.40 9.27
C ILE A 64 -0.80 0.12 10.20
N ARG A 65 -0.85 -1.03 10.89
CA ARG A 65 0.32 -1.53 11.60
C ARG A 65 1.47 -1.70 10.61
N PRO A 66 2.68 -1.19 10.91
CA PRO A 66 3.80 -1.22 9.99
C PRO A 66 4.12 -2.64 9.50
N ILE A 67 4.27 -2.80 8.18
CA ILE A 67 4.71 -4.04 7.53
C ILE A 67 6.09 -3.79 6.92
N PRO A 68 7.15 -4.43 7.45
CA PRO A 68 8.48 -4.36 6.84
C PRO A 68 8.48 -5.03 5.46
N VAL A 69 9.04 -4.34 4.47
CA VAL A 69 9.23 -4.83 3.11
C VAL A 69 10.72 -4.69 2.79
N PRO A 70 11.52 -5.75 2.96
CA PRO A 70 12.96 -5.69 2.71
C PRO A 70 13.31 -5.26 1.28
N ALA A 71 14.54 -4.83 1.07
CA ALA A 71 15.09 -4.60 -0.26
C ALA A 71 14.80 -5.79 -1.19
N TYR A 72 14.40 -5.49 -2.43
CA TYR A 72 13.99 -6.42 -3.49
C TYR A 72 12.78 -7.31 -3.17
N ALA A 73 12.16 -7.19 -1.99
CA ALA A 73 10.95 -7.94 -1.69
C ALA A 73 9.76 -7.40 -2.48
N MET A 74 8.88 -8.31 -2.88
CA MET A 74 7.64 -8.02 -3.58
C MET A 74 6.45 -8.19 -2.63
N VAL A 75 5.47 -7.31 -2.77
CA VAL A 75 4.19 -7.43 -2.06
C VAL A 75 3.13 -7.89 -3.04
N VAL A 76 2.46 -8.99 -2.72
CA VAL A 76 1.36 -9.55 -3.52
C VAL A 76 0.10 -9.54 -2.67
N GLN A 77 -1.00 -9.05 -3.20
CA GLN A 77 -2.27 -9.07 -2.47
C GLN A 77 -2.85 -10.49 -2.42
N SER A 78 -3.30 -10.90 -1.23
CA SER A 78 -4.14 -12.09 -1.07
C SER A 78 -5.61 -11.69 -1.16
N PHE A 79 -6.38 -12.41 -1.96
CA PHE A 79 -7.84 -12.25 -2.00
C PHE A 79 -8.56 -13.00 -0.86
N TYR A 80 -7.83 -13.79 -0.09
CA TYR A 80 -8.31 -14.42 1.15
C TYR A 80 -7.91 -13.57 2.36
N GLY A 81 -8.72 -13.57 3.42
CA GLY A 81 -8.54 -12.68 4.57
C GLY A 81 -8.99 -11.24 4.30
N ALA A 82 -10.18 -11.08 3.72
CA ALA A 82 -10.76 -9.79 3.36
C ALA A 82 -11.63 -9.20 4.47
N ASN A 83 -11.77 -7.87 4.47
CA ASN A 83 -12.73 -7.17 5.31
C ASN A 83 -14.14 -7.26 4.70
N GLY A 84 -15.15 -7.59 5.49
CA GLY A 84 -16.54 -7.72 4.98
C GLY A 84 -17.19 -6.41 4.51
N MET A 85 -16.60 -5.27 4.87
CA MET A 85 -17.10 -3.93 4.55
C MET A 85 -16.63 -3.43 3.17
N GLY A 86 -15.55 -4.00 2.62
CA GLY A 86 -14.81 -3.36 1.55
C GLY A 86 -13.62 -4.16 1.02
N HIS A 87 -12.79 -3.51 0.21
CA HIS A 87 -11.58 -4.11 -0.35
C HIS A 87 -10.35 -3.24 -0.07
N LEU A 88 -9.27 -3.90 0.31
CA LEU A 88 -7.92 -3.35 0.23
C LEU A 88 -7.54 -3.19 -1.25
N PHE A 89 -6.99 -2.04 -1.63
CA PHE A 89 -6.48 -1.81 -2.99
C PHE A 89 -4.96 -1.96 -3.07
N CYS A 90 -4.24 -1.39 -2.11
CA CYS A 90 -2.78 -1.47 -2.05
C CYS A 90 -2.28 -1.06 -0.65
N ILE A 91 -1.00 -1.32 -0.40
CA ILE A 91 -0.27 -0.85 0.78
C ILE A 91 1.02 -0.15 0.37
N GLY A 92 1.58 0.67 1.27
CA GLY A 92 2.77 1.46 1.02
C GLY A 92 3.00 2.47 2.13
N SER A 93 3.73 3.54 1.82
CA SER A 93 3.95 4.68 2.73
C SER A 93 3.48 5.98 2.10
N LEU A 94 3.79 7.13 2.69
CA LEU A 94 3.69 8.44 2.03
C LEU A 94 5.04 8.91 1.49
N THR A 95 6.14 8.25 1.90
CA THR A 95 7.51 8.60 1.49
C THR A 95 8.09 7.53 0.58
N TYR A 96 8.58 7.95 -0.59
CA TYR A 96 9.17 7.03 -1.56
C TYR A 96 10.53 6.53 -1.09
N ARG A 97 10.75 5.23 -1.31
CA ARG A 97 12.04 4.58 -1.20
C ARG A 97 12.18 3.59 -2.35
N PRO A 98 13.36 3.50 -2.98
CA PRO A 98 13.58 2.59 -4.09
C PRO A 98 13.49 1.14 -3.63
N TYR A 99 13.27 0.23 -4.57
CA TYR A 99 13.22 -1.21 -4.29
C TYR A 99 14.55 -1.77 -3.76
N THR A 100 15.67 -1.05 -3.94
CA THR A 100 17.01 -1.43 -3.45
C THR A 100 17.20 -1.22 -1.95
N GLU A 101 16.26 -0.55 -1.29
CA GLU A 101 16.29 -0.24 0.13
C GLU A 101 15.18 -0.97 0.88
N ASP A 102 15.39 -1.14 2.19
CA ASP A 102 14.34 -1.57 3.10
C ASP A 102 13.25 -0.49 3.17
N ARG A 103 12.01 -0.96 3.00
CA ARG A 103 10.78 -0.17 2.99
C ARG A 103 9.88 -0.60 4.14
N VAL A 104 8.95 0.27 4.48
CA VAL A 104 7.89 -0.02 5.45
C VAL A 104 6.58 0.43 4.83
N ALA A 105 5.59 -0.47 4.78
CA ALA A 105 4.23 -0.09 4.47
C ALA A 105 3.48 0.23 5.77
N ASP A 106 3.13 1.49 5.96
CA ASP A 106 2.40 2.03 7.12
C ASP A 106 1.06 2.68 6.74
N LYS A 107 0.74 2.67 5.45
CA LYS A 107 -0.54 3.11 4.86
C LYS A 107 -1.15 2.03 3.99
N ALA A 108 -2.48 2.02 3.94
CA ALA A 108 -3.28 1.22 3.02
C ALA A 108 -4.32 2.10 2.31
N MET A 109 -4.57 1.83 1.04
CA MET A 109 -5.75 2.34 0.35
C MET A 109 -6.88 1.34 0.55
N PHE A 110 -7.97 1.76 1.21
CA PHE A 110 -9.14 0.91 1.42
C PHE A 110 -10.37 1.55 0.80
N HIS A 111 -11.22 0.71 0.21
CA HIS A 111 -12.49 1.12 -0.38
C HIS A 111 -13.65 0.41 0.31
N SER A 112 -14.57 1.20 0.84
CA SER A 112 -15.74 0.69 1.54
C SER A 112 -16.93 0.60 0.60
N HIS A 113 -17.59 -0.57 0.55
CA HIS A 113 -18.84 -0.76 -0.21
C HIS A 113 -20.06 -0.23 0.55
N ILE A 114 -19.97 -0.17 1.88
CA ILE A 114 -21.06 0.28 2.76
C ILE A 114 -20.64 1.48 3.61
N LYS A 115 -21.62 2.18 4.17
CA LYS A 115 -21.36 3.22 5.17
C LYS A 115 -21.02 2.58 6.52
N ALA A 116 -19.75 2.58 6.88
CA ALA A 116 -19.27 2.07 8.15
C ALA A 116 -17.88 2.66 8.45
N ALA A 117 -17.34 2.36 9.63
CA ALA A 117 -16.00 2.78 10.01
C ALA A 117 -15.11 1.57 10.18
N VAL A 118 -13.89 1.66 9.66
CA VAL A 118 -12.79 0.81 10.10
C VAL A 118 -12.38 1.27 11.49
N LEU A 119 -12.14 0.32 12.39
CA LEU A 119 -11.62 0.55 13.73
C LEU A 119 -10.17 0.08 13.85
N LYS A 120 -9.45 0.65 14.82
CA LYS A 120 -8.09 0.19 15.15
C LYS A 120 -8.12 -1.29 15.54
N GLY A 121 -7.29 -2.09 14.87
CA GLY A 121 -7.24 -3.53 15.05
C GLY A 121 -8.04 -4.34 14.02
N ASP A 122 -8.88 -3.69 13.21
CA ASP A 122 -9.64 -4.37 12.16
C ASP A 122 -8.71 -4.88 11.06
N LEU A 123 -9.02 -6.07 10.55
CA LEU A 123 -8.41 -6.62 9.36
C LEU A 123 -8.92 -5.87 8.13
N LEU A 124 -8.03 -5.26 7.34
CA LEU A 124 -8.37 -4.63 6.06
C LEU A 124 -8.22 -5.59 4.87
N GLY A 125 -7.28 -6.52 4.99
CA GLY A 125 -6.93 -7.47 3.95
C GLY A 125 -5.73 -8.30 4.37
N GLN A 126 -5.20 -9.11 3.45
CA GLN A 126 -3.97 -9.86 3.66
C GLN A 126 -3.06 -9.69 2.45
N VAL A 127 -1.75 -9.64 2.70
CA VAL A 127 -0.73 -9.60 1.66
C VAL A 127 0.30 -10.68 1.90
N LEU A 128 1.05 -10.99 0.85
CA LEU A 128 2.22 -11.84 0.88
C LEU A 128 3.43 -10.93 0.71
N VAL A 129 4.40 -11.04 1.62
CA VAL A 129 5.73 -10.45 1.43
C VAL A 129 6.63 -11.56 0.94
N VAL A 130 7.00 -11.48 -0.34
CA VAL A 130 7.86 -12.46 -1.04
C VAL A 130 9.27 -11.92 -1.06
N ALA A 131 10.21 -12.65 -0.47
CA ALA A 131 11.61 -12.25 -0.47
C ALA A 131 12.15 -12.27 -1.91
N GLY A 132 12.99 -11.30 -2.24
CA GLY A 132 13.65 -11.22 -3.54
C GLY A 132 15.10 -10.81 -3.41
N ARG A 133 15.84 -10.95 -4.50
CA ARG A 133 17.20 -10.43 -4.66
C ARG A 133 17.45 -10.06 -6.12
N LYS A 134 18.36 -9.13 -6.36
CA LYS A 134 18.84 -8.85 -7.72
C LYS A 134 19.53 -10.08 -8.31
N LEU A 135 19.31 -10.32 -9.61
CA LEU A 135 20.04 -11.31 -10.40
C LEU A 135 21.44 -10.80 -10.78
#